data_AF-A0A093W7H7-F1
#
_entry.id   AF-A0A093W7H7-F1
#
_cell.length_a   1.000
_cell.length_b   1.000
_cell.length_c   1.000
_cell.angle_alpha   90.00
_cell.angle_beta   90.00
_cell.angle_gamma   90.00
#
_symmetry.space_group_name_H-M   'P 1'
#
loop_
_entity.id
_entity.type
_entity.pdbx_description
1 polymer ?
#
loop_
_entity_poly.entity_id
_entity_poly.type
_entity_poly.pdbx_seq_one_letter_code
_entity_poly.pdbx_strand_id
1 'polypeptide(L)'
;MDPKERIIFITGWILDYCSKMPKKPDSLVVGVSGGIDSAVVSTICAASGMKTYALSMPIRQIQKQDDLSKVHCKWLSANFKNV
;
A
#
# COMPACT_ATOMS: atom_id res chain seq x y z
N MET A 1 21.62 2.17 -6.00
CA MET A 1 20.59 1.35 -5.35
C MET A 1 19.61 0.86 -6.39
N ASP A 2 19.63 -0.45 -6.63
CA ASP A 2 18.73 -1.18 -7.53
C ASP A 2 17.28 -1.11 -7.03
N PRO A 3 16.24 -1.17 -7.90
CA PRO A 3 14.85 -1.14 -7.46
C PRO A 3 14.51 -2.22 -6.41
N LYS A 4 15.07 -3.42 -6.50
CA LYS A 4 14.81 -4.49 -5.52
C LYS A 4 15.37 -4.13 -4.14
N GLU A 5 16.56 -3.55 -4.10
CA GLU A 5 17.18 -3.07 -2.87
C GLU A 5 16.35 -1.95 -2.23
N ARG A 6 15.81 -1.03 -3.04
CA ARG A 6 14.93 0.05 -2.54
C ARG A 6 13.66 -0.50 -1.90
N ILE A 7 13.04 -1.53 -2.49
CA ILE A 7 11.84 -2.16 -1.91
C ILE A 7 12.16 -2.74 -0.53
N ILE A 8 13.28 -3.46 -0.40
CA ILE A 8 13.71 -4.03 0.88
C ILE A 8 13.99 -2.91 1.90
N PHE A 9 14.70 -1.85 1.49
CA PHE A 9 15.01 -0.72 2.34
C PHE A 9 13.76 -0.01 2.86
N ILE A 10 12.82 0.33 1.97
CA ILE A 10 11.57 1.03 2.34
C ILE A 10 10.70 0.12 3.22
N THR A 11 10.59 -1.17 2.90
CA THR A 11 9.84 -2.13 3.71
C THR A 11 10.42 -2.24 5.11
N GLY A 12 11.76 -2.37 5.22
CA GLY A 12 12.46 -2.38 6.50
C GLY A 12 12.23 -1.10 7.30
N TRP A 13 12.27 0.05 6.64
CA TRP A 13 11.99 1.34 7.27
C TRP A 13 10.55 1.43 7.83
N ILE A 14 9.54 0.97 7.08
CA ILE A 14 8.14 0.95 7.55
C ILE A 14 8.00 0.06 8.79
N LEU A 15 8.59 -1.14 8.75
CA LEU A 15 8.53 -2.09 9.86
C LEU A 15 9.25 -1.57 11.11
N ASP A 16 10.44 -0.98 10.92
CA ASP A 16 11.21 -0.34 11.99
C ASP A 16 10.41 0.80 12.63
N TYR A 17 9.83 1.68 11.80
CA TYR A 17 8.99 2.79 12.26
C TYR A 17 7.82 2.31 13.11
N CYS A 18 7.11 1.28 12.64
CA CYS A 18 5.99 0.67 13.36
C CYS A 18 6.42 -0.03 14.66
N SER A 19 7.62 -0.62 14.69
CA SER A 19 8.16 -1.29 15.88
C SER A 19 8.58 -0.32 16.99
N LYS A 20 8.97 0.90 16.61
CA LYS A 20 9.42 1.97 17.52
C LYS A 20 8.27 2.82 18.08
N MET A 21 7.04 2.61 17.62
CA MET A 21 5.89 3.31 18.16
C MET A 21 5.63 2.91 19.63
N PRO A 22 5.18 3.83 20.50
CA PRO A 22 4.81 3.50 21.89
C PRO A 22 3.79 2.37 21.99
N LYS A 23 2.88 2.29 21.00
CA LYS A 23 2.00 1.16 20.75
C LYS A 23 2.17 0.74 19.30
N LYS A 24 2.52 -0.53 19.09
CA LYS A 24 2.62 -1.09 17.74
C LYS A 24 1.27 -1.01 17.02
N PRO A 25 1.22 -0.51 15.77
CA PRO A 25 -0.03 -0.44 15.03
C PRO A 25 -0.48 -1.84 14.59
N ASP A 26 -1.79 -2.06 14.60
CA ASP A 26 -2.40 -3.33 14.17
C ASP A 26 -2.46 -3.46 12.64
N SER A 27 -2.40 -2.33 11.92
CA SER A 27 -2.52 -2.29 10.47
C SER A 27 -1.96 -1.01 9.85
N LEU A 28 -1.61 -1.10 8.57
CA LEU A 28 -1.35 0.03 7.68
C LEU A 28 -2.63 0.40 6.92
N VAL A 29 -2.83 1.68 6.63
CA VAL A 29 -3.97 2.17 5.83
C VAL A 29 -3.42 3.06 4.71
N VAL A 30 -3.75 2.75 3.46
CA VAL A 30 -3.24 3.47 2.29
C VAL A 30 -4.37 3.78 1.34
N GLY A 31 -4.48 5.06 0.94
CA GLY A 31 -5.37 5.48 -0.13
C GLY A 31 -4.80 5.16 -1.51
N VAL A 32 -5.59 4.48 -2.35
CA VAL A 32 -5.26 4.15 -3.74
C VAL A 32 -6.02 5.09 -4.66
N SER A 33 -5.31 5.94 -5.39
CA SER A 33 -5.89 6.98 -6.25
C SER A 33 -5.99 6.59 -7.73
N GLY A 34 -5.43 5.45 -8.12
CA GLY A 34 -5.23 5.06 -9.52
C GLY A 34 -3.97 5.65 -10.15
N GLY A 35 -3.18 6.44 -9.41
CA GLY A 35 -1.87 6.93 -9.81
C GLY A 35 -0.72 6.00 -9.37
N ILE A 36 0.42 6.10 -10.04
CA ILE A 36 1.58 5.21 -9.83
C ILE A 36 2.14 5.29 -8.41
N ASP A 37 2.17 6.48 -7.80
CA ASP A 37 2.71 6.66 -6.44
C ASP A 37 1.93 5.82 -5.43
N SER A 38 0.59 5.93 -5.47
CA SER A 38 -0.29 5.15 -4.59
C SER A 38 -0.23 3.65 -4.89
N ALA A 39 -0.01 3.26 -6.15
CA ALA A 39 0.14 1.87 -6.54
C ALA A 39 1.43 1.24 -5.98
N VAL A 40 2.55 1.98 -6.05
CA VAL A 40 3.83 1.55 -5.49
C VAL A 40 3.76 1.46 -3.97
N VAL A 41 3.26 2.50 -3.29
CA VAL A 41 3.19 2.54 -1.83
C VAL A 41 2.29 1.42 -1.28
N SER A 42 1.08 1.26 -1.84
CA SER A 42 0.16 0.20 -1.39
C SER A 42 0.73 -1.21 -1.61
N THR A 43 1.48 -1.43 -2.70
CA THR A 43 2.16 -2.70 -2.96
C THR A 43 3.29 -2.96 -1.97
N ILE A 44 4.08 -1.94 -1.61
CA ILE A 44 5.15 -2.07 -0.59
C ILE A 44 4.53 -2.34 0.79
N CYS A 45 3.45 -1.64 1.16
CA CYS A 45 2.73 -1.91 2.40
C CYS A 45 2.18 -3.34 2.44
N ALA A 46 1.59 -3.83 1.35
CA ALA A 46 1.14 -5.20 1.24
C ALA A 46 2.30 -6.21 1.36
N ALA A 47 3.42 -5.96 0.67
CA ALA A 47 4.63 -6.78 0.69
C ALA A 47 5.34 -6.81 2.05
N SER A 48 5.09 -5.83 2.93
CA SER A 48 5.61 -5.82 4.30
C SER A 48 5.08 -6.97 5.17
N GLY A 49 3.99 -7.62 4.75
CA GLY A 49 3.29 -8.65 5.53
C GLY A 49 2.45 -8.11 6.70
N MET A 50 2.49 -6.80 6.98
CA MET A 50 1.59 -6.17 7.93
C MET A 50 0.18 -6.10 7.36
N LYS A 51 -0.84 -6.30 8.21
CA LYS A 51 -2.25 -6.13 7.80
C LYS A 51 -2.41 -4.75 7.17
N THR A 52 -2.91 -4.69 5.93
CA THR A 52 -2.93 -3.46 5.15
C THR A 52 -4.31 -3.22 4.56
N TYR A 53 -4.93 -2.09 4.88
CA TYR A 53 -6.18 -1.68 4.26
C TYR A 53 -5.89 -0.75 3.08
N ALA A 54 -6.18 -1.21 1.86
CA ALA A 54 -6.07 -0.42 0.63
C ALA A 54 -7.44 0.17 0.26
N LEU A 55 -7.58 1.49 0.33
CA LEU A 55 -8.84 2.19 0.17
C LEU A 55 -8.89 2.99 -1.13
N SER A 56 -9.85 2.70 -2.01
CA SER A 56 -10.22 3.62 -3.09
C SER A 56 -11.17 4.68 -2.52
N MET A 57 -10.90 5.97 -2.81
CA MET A 57 -11.67 7.11 -2.31
C MET A 57 -12.17 8.00 -3.46
N PRO A 58 -13.32 7.68 -4.08
CA PRO A 58 -13.86 8.40 -5.23
C PRO A 58 -14.53 9.71 -4.82
N ILE A 59 -13.73 10.74 -4.51
CA ILE A 59 -14.24 12.09 -4.23
C ILE A 59 -13.91 13.00 -5.42
N ARG A 60 -14.94 13.35 -6.21
CA ARG A 60 -14.81 14.22 -7.41
C ARG A 60 -13.72 13.78 -8.40
N GLN A 61 -13.52 12.47 -8.52
CA GLN A 61 -12.40 11.90 -9.26
C GLN A 61 -12.77 11.68 -10.73
N ILE A 62 -11.76 11.73 -11.60
CA ILE A 62 -11.91 11.38 -13.01
C ILE A 62 -12.24 9.88 -13.07
N GLN A 63 -13.31 9.49 -13.77
CA GLN A 63 -13.80 8.10 -13.83
C GLN A 63 -12.67 7.09 -14.10
N LYS A 64 -11.77 7.42 -15.04
CA LYS A 64 -10.62 6.58 -15.38
C LYS A 64 -9.70 6.27 -14.19
N GLN A 65 -9.48 7.24 -13.30
CA GLN A 65 -8.63 7.07 -12.11
C GLN A 65 -9.33 6.22 -11.04
N ASP A 66 -10.64 6.41 -10.87
CA ASP A 66 -11.46 5.57 -10.00
C ASP A 66 -11.44 4.10 -10.48
N ASP A 67 -11.63 3.87 -11.78
CA ASP A 67 -11.57 2.53 -12.37
C ASP A 67 -10.20 1.88 -12.14
N LEU A 68 -9.11 2.62 -12.38
CA LEU A 68 -7.74 2.15 -12.12
C LEU A 68 -7.51 1.83 -10.63
N SER A 69 -8.01 2.68 -9.73
CA SER A 69 -7.89 2.44 -8.28
C SER A 69 -8.57 1.13 -7.87
N LYS A 70 -9.77 0.86 -8.41
CA LYS A 70 -10.54 -0.36 -8.13
C LYS A 70 -9.86 -1.59 -8.70
N VAL A 71 -9.31 -1.51 -9.90
CA VAL A 71 -8.51 -2.60 -10.50
C VAL A 71 -7.30 -2.92 -9.65
N HIS A 72 -6.56 -1.88 -9.20
CA HIS A 72 -5.39 -2.07 -8.35
C HIS A 72 -5.74 -2.65 -6.97
N CYS A 73 -6.80 -2.17 -6.32
CA CYS A 73 -7.30 -2.74 -5.06
C CYS A 73 -7.65 -4.24 -5.22
N LYS A 74 -8.35 -4.61 -6.29
CA LYS A 74 -8.66 -6.03 -6.59
C LYS A 74 -7.40 -6.86 -6.79
N TRP A 75 -6.41 -6.31 -7.51
CA TRP A 75 -5.14 -6.98 -7.71
C TRP A 75 -4.40 -7.19 -6.38
N LEU A 76 -4.37 -6.19 -5.49
CA LEU A 76 -3.74 -6.33 -4.18
C LEU A 76 -4.38 -7.45 -3.34
N SER A 77 -5.70 -7.46 -3.17
CA SER A 77 -6.39 -8.52 -2.39
C SER A 77 -6.25 -9.91 -3.01
N ALA A 78 -6.07 -10.02 -4.33
CA ALA A 78 -5.81 -11.31 -4.99
C ALA A 78 -4.38 -11.83 -4.79
N ASN A 79 -3.40 -10.93 -4.64
CA ASN A 79 -1.97 -11.29 -4.54
C ASN A 79 -1.45 -11.34 -3.10
N PHE A 80 -2.11 -10.66 -2.16
CA PHE A 80 -1.67 -10.52 -0.77
C PHE A 80 -2.78 -10.90 0.20
N LYS A 81 -2.59 -11.98 0.98
CA LYS A 81 -3.58 -12.48 1.95
C LYS A 81 -3.85 -11.50 3.12
N ASN A 82 -2.96 -10.55 3.34
CA ASN A 82 -3.01 -9.54 4.40
C ASN A 82 -3.67 -8.22 3.95
N VAL A 83 -4.28 -8.18 2.76
CA VAL A 83 -4.93 -7.00 2.17
C VAL A 83 -6.43 -7.19 1.96
#